data_AF-A0A381X6J2-F1
#
_entry.id   AF-A0A381X6J2-F1
#
_cell.length_a   1.000
_cell.length_b   1.000
_cell.length_c   1.000
_cell.angle_alpha   90.00
_cell.angle_beta   90.00
_cell.angle_gamma   90.00
#
_symmetry.space_group_name_H-M   'P 1'
#
loop_
_entity.id
_entity.type
_entity.pdbx_description
1 polymer ?
#
loop_
_entity_poly.entity_id
_entity_poly.type
_entity_poly.pdbx_seq_one_letter_code
_entity_poly.pdbx_strand_id
1 'polypeptide(L)' 'DLESTFGLTEGNIFHGELTIQQLFSLRPAVRWADYTTPIRNYYQCGSGTHPGGGITGSPGEMAAKKILGIL' A
#
# COMPACT_ATOMS: atom_id res chain seq x y z
N ASP A 1 11.68 16.13 11.74
CA ASP A 1 11.11 14.90 12.33
C ASP A 1 10.53 14.06 11.18
N LEU A 2 10.27 12.76 11.34
CA LEU A 2 9.87 11.90 10.20
C LEU A 2 8.56 12.34 9.55
N GLU A 3 7.61 12.80 10.36
CA GLU A 3 6.32 13.30 9.86
C GLU A 3 6.52 14.58 9.06
N SER A 4 7.26 15.55 9.62
CA SER A 4 7.55 16.83 8.94
C SER A 4 8.43 16.70 7.69
N THR A 5 9.35 15.73 7.64
CA THR A 5 10.30 15.56 6.52
C THR A 5 9.77 14.67 5.41
N PHE A 6 9.06 13.60 5.75
CA PHE A 6 8.65 12.56 4.80
C PHE A 6 7.12 12.41 4.67
N GLY A 7 6.34 13.14 5.47
CA GLY A 7 4.88 12.97 5.51
C GLY A 7 4.44 11.65 6.15
N LEU A 8 5.33 11.00 6.92
CA LEU A 8 5.01 9.76 7.63
C LEU A 8 4.27 10.12 8.92
N THR A 9 2.94 10.13 8.88
CA THR A 9 2.10 10.35 10.06
C THR A 9 2.53 9.41 11.20
N GLU A 10 2.78 10.00 12.37
CA GLU A 10 3.29 9.33 13.58
C GLU A 10 4.61 8.56 13.36
N GLY A 11 5.35 8.86 12.30
CA GLY A 11 6.58 8.17 11.92
C GLY A 11 6.37 6.72 11.46
N ASN A 12 5.15 6.31 11.13
CA ASN A 12 4.85 4.93 10.77
C ASN A 12 5.24 4.62 9.32
N ILE A 13 6.36 3.92 9.15
CA ILE A 13 6.89 3.51 7.84
C ILE A 13 5.93 2.61 7.05
N PHE A 14 4.98 1.96 7.72
CA PHE A 14 4.00 1.11 7.06
C PHE A 14 2.79 1.89 6.52
N HIS A 15 2.63 3.17 6.85
CA HIS A 15 1.48 3.99 6.48
C HIS A 15 0.16 3.37 7.02
N GLY A 16 0.17 3.04 8.32
CA GLY A 16 -0.90 2.32 9.03
C GLY A 16 -0.33 1.16 9.85
N GLU A 17 -1.04 0.68 10.85
CA GLU A 17 -0.53 -0.41 11.70
C GLU A 17 -0.61 -1.77 10.98
N LEU A 18 0.30 -2.68 11.31
CA LEU A 18 0.24 -4.07 10.84
C LEU A 18 -0.59 -4.93 11.80
N THR A 19 -1.79 -4.46 12.12
CA THR A 19 -2.76 -5.22 12.93
C THR A 19 -3.54 -6.19 12.05
N ILE A 20 -4.07 -7.28 12.63
CA ILE A 20 -4.85 -8.28 11.88
C ILE A 20 -6.02 -7.63 11.12
N GLN A 21 -6.60 -6.58 11.70
CA GLN A 21 -7.71 -5.81 11.15
C GLN A 21 -7.30 -4.87 10.00
N GLN A 22 -6.00 -4.68 9.75
CA GLN A 22 -5.44 -3.83 8.68
C GLN A 22 -4.50 -4.62 7.75
N LEU A 23 -4.54 -5.96 7.79
CA LEU A 23 -3.76 -6.83 6.92
C LEU A 23 -4.61 -7.40 5.78
N PHE A 24 -3.92 -7.98 4.79
CA PHE A 24 -4.52 -8.60 3.61
C PHE A 24 -5.46 -7.62 2.87
N SER A 25 -6.67 -8.07 2.52
CA SER A 25 -7.66 -7.29 1.79
C SER A 25 -8.18 -6.08 2.57
N LEU A 26 -7.82 -5.92 3.83
CA LEU A 26 -8.21 -4.74 4.63
C LEU A 26 -7.25 -3.56 4.42
N ARG A 27 -6.17 -3.72 3.65
CA ARG A 27 -5.20 -2.67 3.36
C ARG A 27 -5.18 -2.30 1.87
N PRO A 28 -5.38 -1.01 1.51
CA PRO A 28 -5.68 0.13 2.39
C PRO A 28 -7.16 0.19 2.80
N ALA A 29 -8.04 -0.45 2.03
CA ALA A 29 -9.46 -0.62 2.32
C ALA A 29 -9.98 -1.76 1.43
N VAL A 30 -11.04 -2.46 1.86
CA VAL A 30 -11.64 -3.61 1.14
C VAL A 30 -11.87 -3.34 -0.34
N ARG A 31 -12.38 -2.16 -0.68
CA ARG A 31 -12.71 -1.80 -2.07
C ARG A 31 -11.47 -1.63 -2.97
N TRP A 32 -10.30 -1.38 -2.38
CA TRP A 32 -9.06 -1.02 -3.09
C TRP A 32 -7.91 -1.98 -2.75
N ALA A 33 -8.25 -3.18 -2.29
CA ALA A 33 -7.31 -4.25 -1.96
C ALA A 33 -6.60 -4.84 -3.18
N ASP A 34 -7.07 -4.53 -4.39
CA ASP A 34 -6.55 -5.02 -5.65
C ASP A 34 -5.58 -4.02 -6.31
N TYR A 35 -4.97 -3.13 -5.52
CA TYR A 35 -4.01 -2.10 -5.93
C TYR A 35 -4.60 -0.98 -6.79
N THR A 36 -5.90 -1.02 -7.13
CA THR A 36 -6.57 0.07 -7.83
C THR A 36 -6.99 1.20 -6.89
N THR A 37 -7.51 2.27 -7.47
CA THR A 37 -8.09 3.39 -6.74
C THR A 37 -9.38 3.86 -7.43
N PRO A 38 -10.17 4.76 -6.82
CA PRO A 38 -11.29 5.39 -7.50
C PRO A 38 -10.88 6.24 -8.72
N ILE A 39 -9.59 6.57 -8.84
CA ILE A 39 -9.05 7.40 -9.92
C ILE A 39 -8.56 6.49 -11.05
N ARG A 40 -9.08 6.72 -12.26
CA ARG A 40 -8.72 5.93 -13.44
C ARG A 40 -7.20 5.98 -13.68
N ASN A 41 -6.60 4.82 -13.90
CA ASN A 41 -5.16 4.65 -14.15
C ASN A 41 -4.25 5.14 -13.01
N TYR A 42 -4.76 5.20 -11.79
CA TYR A 42 -3.97 5.48 -10.58
C TYR A 42 -3.97 4.24 -9.68
N TYR A 43 -2.78 3.79 -9.30
CA TYR A 43 -2.55 2.53 -8.61
C TYR A 43 -1.74 2.76 -7.33
N GLN A 44 -1.93 1.89 -6.35
CA GLN A 44 -1.23 1.95 -5.07
C GLN A 44 -0.11 0.92 -5.04
N CYS A 45 1.10 1.39 -4.73
CA CYS A 45 2.32 0.59 -4.74
C CYS A 45 3.19 0.81 -3.49
N GLY A 46 2.68 1.55 -2.51
CA GLY A 46 3.43 1.98 -1.33
C GLY A 46 3.30 1.02 -0.15
N SER A 47 3.99 1.34 0.95
CA SER A 47 3.99 0.50 2.16
C SER A 47 2.60 0.31 2.80
N GLY A 48 1.65 1.18 2.46
CA GLY A 48 0.27 1.14 2.89
C GLY A 48 -0.59 0.07 2.21
N THR A 49 -0.08 -0.73 1.28
CA THR A 49 -0.83 -1.84 0.67
C THR A 49 -0.28 -3.20 1.11
N HIS A 50 -1.10 -4.25 1.06
CA HIS A 50 -0.58 -5.62 1.22
C HIS A 50 0.52 -5.92 0.18
N PRO A 51 1.55 -6.72 0.49
CA PRO A 51 1.87 -7.40 1.77
C PRO A 51 2.49 -6.50 2.85
N GLY A 52 2.65 -5.21 2.60
CA GLY A 52 3.40 -4.27 3.42
C GLY A 52 4.72 -3.88 2.73
N GLY A 53 5.23 -2.71 3.06
CA GLY A 53 6.49 -2.21 2.50
C GLY A 53 7.73 -2.62 3.28
N GLY A 54 8.74 -1.76 3.27
CA GLY A 54 10.12 -2.08 3.65
C GLY A 54 10.99 -2.28 2.41
N ILE A 55 12.08 -3.06 2.55
CA ILE A 55 13.07 -3.25 1.49
C ILE A 55 12.62 -4.31 0.45
N THR A 56 11.52 -5.02 0.71
CA THR A 56 11.04 -6.13 -0.13
C THR A 56 10.55 -5.70 -1.52
N GLY A 57 10.03 -4.47 -1.66
CA GLY A 57 9.47 -3.97 -2.92
C GLY A 57 8.17 -4.64 -3.37
N SER A 58 7.61 -5.56 -2.57
CA SER A 58 6.45 -6.38 -2.96
C SER A 58 5.19 -5.58 -3.30
N PRO A 59 4.81 -4.49 -2.60
CA PRO A 59 3.71 -3.61 -3.02
C PRO A 59 3.86 -3.07 -4.45
N GLY A 60 5.08 -2.71 -4.84
CA GLY A 60 5.40 -2.24 -6.18
C GLY A 60 5.27 -3.34 -7.23
N GLU A 61 5.78 -4.54 -6.93
CA GLU A 61 5.64 -5.70 -7.81
C GLU A 61 4.16 -6.03 -8.07
N MET A 62 3.34 -6.05 -7.02
CA MET A 62 1.93 -6.40 -7.13
C MET A 62 1.12 -5.34 -7.90
N ALA A 63 1.38 -4.06 -7.65
CA ALA A 63 0.81 -2.97 -8.42
C ALA A 63 1.19 -3.06 -9.92
N ALA A 64 2.45 -3.40 -10.22
CA ALA A 64 2.90 -3.61 -11.60
C ALA A 64 2.18 -4.79 -12.27
N LYS A 65 2.02 -5.92 -11.57
CA LYS A 65 1.23 -7.06 -12.06
C LYS A 65 -0.21 -6.68 -12.36
N LYS A 66 -0.83 -5.85 -11.50
CA LYS A 66 -2.18 -5.32 -11.73
C LYS A 66 -2.25 -4.45 -12.98
N ILE A 67 -1.27 -3.57 -13.19
CA ILE A 67 -1.17 -2.73 -14.39
C ILE A 67 -1.03 -3.58 -15.65
N LEU A 68 -0.21 -4.64 -15.58
CA LEU A 68 0.04 -5.56 -16.70
C LEU A 68 -1.13 -6.53 -16.96
N GLY A 69 -2.14 -6.58 -16.07
CA GLY A 69 -3.28 -7.50 -16.20
C GLY A 69 -2.95 -8.96 -15.88
N ILE A 70 -1.90 -9.20 -15.09
CA ILE A 70 -1.42 -10.54 -14.70
C ILE A 70 -1.55 -10.79 -13.19
N LEU A 71 -2.29 -9.93 -12.49
CA LEU A 71 -2.66 -10.08 -11.08
C LEU A 71 -4.09 -10.60 -10.94
#